data_AF-A0A814QY21-F1
#
_entry.id   AF-A0A814QY21-F1
#
_cell.length_a   1.000
_cell.length_b   1.000
_cell.length_c   1.000
_cell.angle_alpha   90.00
_cell.angle_beta   90.00
_cell.angle_gamma   90.00
#
_symmetry.space_group_name_H-M   'P 1'
#
loop_
_entity.id
_entity.type
_entity.pdbx_description
1 polymer ?
#
loop_
_entity_poly.entity_id
_entity_poly.type
_entity_poly.pdbx_seq_one_letter_code
_entity_poly.pdbx_strand_id
1 'polypeptide(L)'
;LREDVRRVRINQPNFNKRFRYANNSITTSNYSFWNFIPKNLFEQFQNMANLYFLFMLILQLIPIVSSLDPFSTLLPLLVVVILKALKDLNDDIKRHINDYYLNSQPVQILNGNVLEDRKWRNIIVGNVVLLKNNDCVPVN
;
A
#
# COMPACT_ATOMS: atom_id res chain seq x y z
N LEU A 1 -10.22 -5.15 32.98
CA LEU A 1 -10.03 -4.76 31.57
C LEU A 1 -11.42 -4.66 30.95
N ARG A 2 -11.91 -3.44 30.69
CA ARG A 2 -13.21 -3.25 30.03
C ARG A 2 -13.03 -3.73 28.60
N GLU A 3 -13.73 -4.79 28.21
CA GLU A 3 -13.80 -5.15 26.79
C GLU A 3 -14.42 -3.96 26.06
N ASP A 4 -13.69 -3.40 25.10
CA ASP A 4 -14.21 -2.36 24.21
C ASP A 4 -15.20 -3.01 23.24
N VAL A 5 -16.42 -3.24 23.71
CA VAL A 5 -17.49 -3.87 22.92
C VAL A 5 -17.86 -2.96 21.74
N ARG A 6 -17.69 -3.45 20.51
CA ARG A 6 -18.11 -2.77 19.29
C ARG A 6 -19.64 -2.72 19.19
N ARG A 7 -20.23 -1.52 19.19
CA ARG A 7 -21.69 -1.30 19.12
C ARG A 7 -22.14 -0.87 17.73
N VAL A 8 -22.75 -1.76 16.96
CA VAL A 8 -23.25 -1.47 15.61
C VAL A 8 -24.77 -1.53 15.58
N ARG A 9 -25.41 -0.57 14.89
CA ARG A 9 -26.84 -0.62 14.55
C ARG A 9 -27.03 -0.76 13.04
N ILE A 10 -27.93 -1.66 12.65
CA ILE A 10 -28.21 -1.96 11.24
C ILE A 10 -28.92 -0.78 10.59
N ASN A 11 -28.45 -0.37 9.40
CA ASN A 11 -29.00 0.72 8.59
C ASN A 11 -29.21 2.06 9.34
N GLN A 12 -28.41 2.31 10.38
CA GLN A 12 -28.38 3.58 11.12
C GLN A 12 -27.02 4.28 11.01
N PRO A 13 -26.70 4.91 9.86
CA PRO A 13 -25.40 5.53 9.63
C PRO A 13 -25.08 6.65 10.64
N ASN A 14 -26.09 7.42 11.06
CA ASN A 14 -25.90 8.52 12.02
C ASN A 14 -25.50 8.03 13.41
N PHE A 15 -25.95 6.85 13.82
CA PHE A 15 -25.53 6.23 15.08
C PHE A 15 -24.11 5.66 14.95
N ASN A 16 -23.83 4.90 13.89
CA ASN A 16 -22.55 4.23 13.70
C ASN A 16 -21.39 5.23 13.46
N LYS A 17 -21.66 6.37 12.80
CA LYS A 17 -20.67 7.44 12.59
C LYS A 17 -20.09 8.00 13.90
N ARG A 18 -20.82 7.94 15.01
CA ARG A 18 -20.35 8.42 16.33
C ARG A 18 -19.12 7.65 16.83
N PHE A 19 -18.97 6.40 16.40
CA PHE A 19 -17.86 5.52 16.78
C PHE A 19 -16.65 5.60 15.84
N ARG A 20 -16.73 6.41 14.76
CA ARG A 20 -15.64 6.64 13.80
C ARG A 20 -14.93 5.35 13.33
N TYR A 21 -15.72 4.35 12.93
CA TYR A 21 -15.17 3.11 12.38
C TYR A 21 -14.30 3.37 11.15
N ALA A 22 -13.34 2.47 10.91
CA ALA A 22 -12.51 2.46 9.71
C ALA A 22 -13.39 2.36 8.45
N ASN A 23 -12.89 2.93 7.35
CA ASN A 23 -13.50 2.81 6.03
C ASN A 23 -13.20 1.43 5.43
N ASN A 24 -14.00 1.01 4.45
CA ASN A 24 -13.76 -0.24 3.73
C ASN A 24 -12.76 -0.09 2.56
N SER A 25 -11.83 0.86 2.66
CA SER A 25 -10.83 1.07 1.60
C SER A 25 -9.60 0.23 1.91
N ILE A 26 -9.22 -0.64 0.99
CA ILE A 26 -7.98 -1.41 1.09
C ILE A 26 -6.86 -0.61 0.43
N THR A 27 -5.70 -0.54 1.09
CA THR A 27 -4.50 0.06 0.50
C THR A 27 -3.32 -0.81 0.92
N THR A 28 -2.72 -1.48 -0.07
CA THR A 28 -1.58 -2.39 0.07
C THR A 28 -0.30 -1.79 -0.53
N SER A 29 -0.43 -0.70 -1.27
CA SER A 29 0.71 0.07 -1.75
C SER A 29 1.47 0.75 -0.61
N ASN A 30 2.79 0.68 -0.71
CA ASN A 30 3.71 1.24 0.26
C ASN A 30 4.13 2.65 -0.09
N TYR A 31 4.13 3.01 -1.38
CA TYR A 31 4.65 4.28 -1.85
C TYR A 31 3.54 5.19 -2.37
N SER A 32 3.71 6.47 -2.12
CA SER A 32 3.05 7.55 -2.83
C SER A 32 4.02 8.10 -3.87
N PHE A 33 3.50 8.76 -4.90
CA PHE A 33 4.30 9.35 -5.98
C PHE A 33 5.47 10.20 -5.46
N TRP A 34 5.25 10.98 -4.39
CA TRP A 34 6.24 11.91 -3.83
C TRP A 34 7.25 11.27 -2.88
N ASN A 35 6.85 10.21 -2.16
CA ASN A 35 7.69 9.62 -1.12
C ASN A 35 8.49 8.41 -1.62
N PHE A 36 8.28 7.98 -2.88
CA PHE A 36 8.90 6.79 -3.43
C PHE A 36 10.42 6.81 -3.28
N ILE A 37 11.10 7.83 -3.82
CA ILE A 37 12.57 7.92 -3.79
C ILE A 37 13.13 7.94 -2.36
N PRO A 38 12.73 8.86 -1.47
CA PRO A 38 13.31 8.91 -0.13
C PRO A 38 12.98 7.66 0.70
N LYS A 39 11.76 7.13 0.60
CA LYS A 39 11.34 5.95 1.38
C LYS A 39 12.00 4.67 0.86
N ASN A 40 12.04 4.47 -0.45
CA ASN A 40 12.66 3.29 -1.06
C ASN A 40 14.15 3.24 -0.77
N LEU A 41 14.87 4.37 -0.91
CA LEU A 41 16.28 4.43 -0.55
C LEU A 41 16.51 4.12 0.93
N PHE A 42 15.69 4.68 1.82
CA PHE A 42 15.76 4.37 3.25
C PHE A 42 15.55 2.87 3.53
N GLU A 43 14.52 2.25 2.94
CA GLU A 43 14.24 0.82 3.08
C GLU A 43 15.36 -0.05 2.50
N GLN A 44 15.95 0.34 1.36
CA GLN A 44 17.12 -0.35 0.82
C GLN A 44 18.29 -0.31 1.81
N PHE A 45 18.58 0.83 2.43
CA PHE A 45 19.70 1.00 3.37
C PHE A 45 19.44 0.49 4.78
N GLN A 46 18.24 0.01 5.13
CA GLN A 46 18.06 -0.73 6.39
C GLN A 46 18.69 -2.13 6.36
N ASN A 47 18.96 -2.66 5.16
CA ASN A 47 19.65 -3.93 5.00
C ASN A 47 21.18 -3.73 5.02
N MET A 48 21.86 -4.43 5.92
CA MET A 48 23.32 -4.34 6.11
C MET A 48 24.13 -4.59 4.83
N ALA A 49 23.66 -5.45 3.92
CA ALA A 49 24.33 -5.69 2.65
C ALA A 49 24.28 -4.44 1.74
N ASN A 50 23.16 -3.72 1.72
CA ASN A 50 23.01 -2.51 0.91
C ASN A 50 23.76 -1.32 1.53
N LEU A 51 23.90 -1.27 2.87
CA LEU A 51 24.78 -0.32 3.54
C LEU A 51 26.24 -0.53 3.14
N TYR A 52 26.71 -1.77 3.11
CA TYR A 52 28.05 -2.09 2.62
C TYR A 52 28.27 -1.56 1.20
N PHE A 53 27.33 -1.82 0.28
CA PHE A 53 27.42 -1.29 -1.08
C PHE A 53 27.40 0.25 -1.13
N LEU A 54 26.62 0.90 -0.27
CA LEU A 54 26.61 2.36 -0.16
C LEU A 54 27.96 2.92 0.32
N PHE A 55 28.58 2.31 1.34
CA PHE A 55 29.91 2.69 1.80
C PHE A 55 30.94 2.49 0.69
N MET A 56 30.91 1.35 0.00
CA MET A 56 31.80 1.10 -1.14
C MET A 56 31.59 2.11 -2.27
N LEU A 57 30.34 2.47 -2.59
CA LEU A 57 29.99 3.51 -3.55
C LEU A 57 30.59 4.87 -3.16
N ILE A 58 30.44 5.27 -1.89
CA ILE A 58 30.97 6.54 -1.37
C ILE A 58 32.50 6.55 -1.40
N LEU A 59 33.16 5.46 -0.97
CA LEU A 59 34.62 5.35 -0.98
C LEU A 59 35.19 5.43 -2.40
N GLN A 60 34.51 4.86 -3.39
CA GLN A 60 34.91 4.93 -4.80
C GLN A 60 34.76 6.34 -5.40
N LEU A 61 33.89 7.19 -4.86
CA LEU A 61 33.77 8.59 -5.28
C LEU A 61 34.92 9.47 -4.77
N ILE A 62 35.72 9.00 -3.80
CA ILE A 62 36.87 9.73 -3.28
C ILE A 62 38.10 9.36 -4.14
N PRO A 63 38.59 10.27 -5.00
CA PRO A 63 39.68 9.96 -5.93
C PRO A 63 41.02 9.65 -5.25
N ILE A 64 41.17 10.00 -3.96
CA ILE A 64 42.38 9.69 -3.17
C ILE A 64 42.40 8.23 -2.65
N VAL A 65 41.24 7.58 -2.57
CA VAL A 65 41.09 6.19 -2.11
C VAL A 65 40.95 5.24 -3.30
N SER A 66 40.34 5.70 -4.40
CA SER A 66 40.16 4.90 -5.60
C SER A 66 41.42 4.86 -6.47
N SER A 67 42.09 3.71 -6.48
CA SER A 67 43.22 3.41 -7.38
C SER A 67 42.77 2.84 -8.74
N LEU A 68 41.47 2.58 -8.90
CA LEU A 68 40.82 2.07 -10.12
C LEU A 68 40.00 3.17 -10.80
N ASP A 69 39.78 3.05 -12.10
CA ASP A 69 38.87 3.92 -12.86
C ASP A 69 37.47 3.89 -12.20
N PRO A 70 36.97 5.03 -11.68
CA PRO A 70 35.68 5.08 -10.99
C PRO A 70 34.54 4.51 -11.83
N PHE A 71 34.61 4.63 -13.16
CA PHE A 71 33.56 4.14 -14.04
C PHE A 71 33.40 2.61 -13.98
N SER A 72 34.50 1.86 -13.88
CA SER A 72 34.49 0.39 -13.89
C SER A 72 33.90 -0.22 -12.62
N THR A 73 33.90 0.53 -11.52
CA THR A 73 33.46 0.06 -10.19
C THR A 73 32.13 0.67 -9.75
N LEU A 74 31.90 1.96 -10.06
CA LEU A 74 30.68 2.69 -9.73
C LEU A 74 29.49 2.22 -10.57
N LEU A 75 29.71 1.96 -11.86
CA LEU A 75 28.63 1.66 -12.80
C LEU A 75 27.85 0.39 -12.40
N PRO A 76 28.49 -0.77 -12.10
CA PRO A 76 27.75 -1.96 -11.67
C PRO A 76 26.97 -1.74 -10.37
N LEU A 77 27.53 -1.00 -9.41
CA LEU A 77 26.90 -0.73 -8.11
C LEU A 77 25.64 0.13 -8.26
N LEU A 78 25.73 1.21 -9.04
CA LEU A 78 24.58 2.06 -9.34
C LEU A 78 23.48 1.30 -10.07
N VAL A 79 23.84 0.47 -11.05
CA VAL A 79 22.89 -0.33 -11.81
C VAL A 79 22.09 -1.24 -10.88
N VAL A 80 22.73 -1.90 -9.91
CA VAL A 80 22.03 -2.78 -8.95
C VAL A 80 21.02 -2.00 -8.10
N VAL A 81 21.39 -0.84 -7.57
CA VAL A 81 20.49 0.01 -6.76
C VAL A 81 19.31 0.50 -7.60
N ILE A 82 19.56 0.93 -8.82
CA ILE A 82 18.52 1.42 -9.74
C ILE A 82 17.58 0.28 -10.15
N LEU A 83 18.10 -0.89 -10.53
CA LEU A 83 17.28 -2.05 -10.92
C LEU A 83 16.38 -2.51 -9.77
N LYS A 84 16.90 -2.54 -8.55
CA LYS A 84 16.10 -2.84 -7.36
C LYS A 84 14.99 -1.82 -7.17
N ALA A 85 15.32 -0.53 -7.25
CA ALA A 85 14.33 0.52 -7.14
C ALA A 85 13.23 0.42 -8.22
N LEU A 86 13.60 0.16 -9.48
CA LEU A 86 12.64 -0.01 -10.57
C LEU A 86 11.72 -1.22 -10.36
N LYS A 87 12.26 -2.33 -9.83
CA LYS A 87 11.46 -3.49 -9.45
C LYS A 87 10.43 -3.12 -8.39
N ASP A 88 10.87 -2.47 -7.30
CA ASP A 88 9.99 -2.08 -6.20
C ASP A 88 8.91 -1.10 -6.67
N LEU A 89 9.26 -0.18 -7.58
CA LEU A 89 8.30 0.73 -8.21
C LEU A 89 7.23 -0.03 -9.00
N ASN A 90 7.65 -0.95 -9.87
CA ASN A 90 6.74 -1.72 -10.71
C ASN A 90 5.79 -2.58 -9.88
N ASP A 91 6.30 -3.21 -8.83
CA ASP A 91 5.49 -4.03 -7.94
C ASP A 91 4.49 -3.16 -7.15
N ASP A 92 4.87 -1.95 -6.74
CA ASP A 92 3.95 -1.02 -6.07
C ASP A 92 2.88 -0.46 -7.02
N ILE A 93 3.22 -0.15 -8.27
CA ILE A 93 2.24 0.25 -9.29
C ILE A 93 1.16 -0.84 -9.48
N LYS A 94 1.58 -2.11 -9.56
CA LYS A 94 0.64 -3.23 -9.65
C LYS A 94 -0.27 -3.30 -8.43
N ARG A 95 0.26 -3.03 -7.23
CA ARG A 95 -0.55 -2.95 -6.00
C ARG A 95 -1.56 -1.82 -6.06
N HIS A 96 -1.18 -0.62 -6.50
CA HIS A 96 -2.12 0.50 -6.67
C HIS A 96 -3.25 0.16 -7.65
N ILE A 97 -2.93 -0.49 -8.77
CA ILE A 97 -3.93 -0.92 -9.75
C ILE A 97 -4.89 -1.95 -9.14
N ASN A 98 -4.35 -2.94 -8.44
CA ASN A 98 -5.15 -3.98 -7.79
C ASN A 98 -6.03 -3.41 -6.66
N ASP A 99 -5.48 -2.53 -5.83
CA ASP A 99 -6.21 -1.82 -4.79
C ASP A 99 -7.36 -1.01 -5.41
N TYR A 100 -7.10 -0.29 -6.51
CA TYR A 100 -8.15 0.44 -7.22
C TYR A 100 -9.24 -0.50 -7.73
N TYR A 101 -8.85 -1.62 -8.37
CA TYR A 101 -9.78 -2.61 -8.89
C TYR A 101 -10.67 -3.18 -7.79
N LEU A 102 -10.11 -3.65 -6.68
CA LEU A 102 -10.85 -4.22 -5.55
C LEU A 102 -11.77 -3.17 -4.89
N ASN A 103 -11.25 -1.98 -4.62
CA ASN A 103 -12.04 -0.90 -4.02
C ASN A 103 -13.20 -0.42 -4.91
N SER A 104 -13.07 -0.61 -6.23
CA SER A 104 -14.06 -0.19 -7.22
C SER A 104 -15.11 -1.25 -7.55
N GLN A 105 -14.98 -2.46 -7.01
CA GLN A 105 -15.93 -3.55 -7.25
C GLN A 105 -17.36 -3.14 -6.86
N PRO A 106 -18.37 -3.49 -7.67
CA PRO A 106 -19.77 -3.21 -7.35
C PRO A 106 -20.26 -4.15 -6.24
N VAL A 107 -21.20 -3.65 -5.44
CA VAL A 107 -21.87 -4.40 -4.38
C VAL A 107 -23.26 -3.84 -4.16
N GLN A 108 -24.23 -4.70 -3.87
CA GLN A 108 -25.60 -4.29 -3.59
C GLN A 108 -25.80 -4.13 -2.09
N ILE A 109 -26.21 -2.94 -1.65
CA ILE A 109 -26.60 -2.68 -0.27
C ILE A 109 -28.11 -2.52 -0.15
N LEU A 110 -28.68 -2.99 0.96
CA LEU A 110 -30.09 -2.78 1.28
C LEU A 110 -30.26 -1.47 2.05
N ASN A 111 -30.87 -0.48 1.42
CA ASN A 111 -31.18 0.81 2.01
C ASN A 111 -32.71 0.96 2.15
N GLY A 112 -33.20 0.77 3.38
CA GLY A 112 -34.63 0.61 3.62
C GLY A 112 -35.15 -0.65 2.92
N ASN A 113 -36.00 -0.46 1.91
CA ASN A 113 -36.58 -1.54 1.10
C ASN A 113 -36.03 -1.60 -0.34
N VAL A 114 -34.99 -0.82 -0.65
CA VAL A 114 -34.42 -0.71 -1.99
C VAL A 114 -32.99 -1.23 -2.00
N LEU A 115 -32.63 -1.97 -3.05
CA LEU A 115 -31.25 -2.37 -3.32
C LEU A 115 -30.55 -1.26 -4.11
N GLU A 116 -29.41 -0.80 -3.60
CA GLU A 116 -28.61 0.25 -4.20
C GLU A 116 -27.21 -0.29 -4.54
N ASP A 117 -26.75 -0.06 -5.76
CA ASP A 117 -25.39 -0.39 -6.17
C ASP A 117 -24.39 0.60 -5.58
N ARG A 118 -23.37 0.09 -4.92
CA ARG A 118 -22.26 0.85 -4.33
C ARG A 118 -20.93 0.25 -4.77
N LYS A 119 -19.85 1.00 -4.55
CA LYS A 119 -18.48 0.47 -4.64
C LYS A 119 -18.08 -0.12 -3.30
N TRP A 120 -17.24 -1.16 -3.30
CA TRP A 120 -16.73 -1.79 -2.08
C TRP A 120 -16.15 -0.79 -1.08
N ARG A 121 -15.33 0.17 -1.52
CA ARG A 121 -14.76 1.21 -0.64
C ARG A 121 -15.78 2.12 0.04
N ASN A 122 -17.01 2.17 -0.48
CA ASN A 122 -18.07 3.05 0.02
C ASN A 122 -19.05 2.33 0.96
N ILE A 123 -18.85 1.03 1.23
CA ILE A 123 -19.60 0.29 2.26
C ILE A 123 -19.24 0.88 3.63
N ILE A 124 -20.27 1.11 4.45
CA ILE A 124 -20.09 1.56 5.83
C ILE A 124 -20.59 0.51 6.83
N VAL A 125 -20.04 0.56 8.03
CA VAL A 125 -20.43 -0.33 9.13
C VAL A 125 -21.93 -0.21 9.41
N GLY A 126 -22.60 -1.36 9.43
CA GLY A 126 -24.05 -1.48 9.63
C GLY A 126 -24.88 -1.51 8.34
N ASN A 127 -24.28 -1.39 7.16
CA ASN A 127 -24.99 -1.74 5.92
C ASN A 127 -25.26 -3.24 5.84
N VAL A 128 -26.43 -3.58 5.33
CA VAL A 128 -26.76 -4.94 4.92
C VAL A 128 -26.38 -5.09 3.46
N VAL A 129 -25.56 -6.10 3.16
CA VAL A 129 -25.06 -6.38 1.81
C VAL A 129 -25.76 -7.61 1.26
N LEU A 130 -26.19 -7.55 0.01
CA LEU A 130 -26.69 -8.71 -0.73
C LEU A 130 -25.53 -9.33 -1.52
N LEU A 131 -25.26 -10.61 -1.28
CA LEU A 131 -24.30 -11.41 -2.03
C LEU A 131 -25.05 -12.47 -2.83
N LYS A 132 -24.69 -12.61 -4.10
CA LYS A 132 -25.15 -13.72 -4.95
C LYS A 132 -24.21 -14.90 -4.80
N ASN A 133 -24.66 -16.06 -5.31
CA ASN A 133 -23.83 -17.24 -5.30
C ASN A 133 -22.53 -17.00 -6.12
N ASN A 134 -21.38 -17.38 -5.56
CA ASN A 134 -20.02 -17.10 -6.06
C ASN A 134 -19.53 -15.64 -5.97
N ASP A 135 -20.25 -14.73 -5.31
CA ASP A 135 -19.72 -13.39 -5.04
C ASP A 135 -18.62 -13.44 -3.97
N CYS A 136 -17.57 -12.64 -4.15
CA CYS A 136 -16.55 -12.45 -3.12
C CYS A 136 -17.11 -11.64 -1.95
N VAL A 137 -16.71 -11.99 -0.72
CA VAL A 137 -17.13 -11.28 0.49
C VAL A 137 -16.36 -9.95 0.59
N PRO A 138 -17.05 -8.79 0.64
CA PRO A 138 -16.40 -7.47 0.57
C PRO A 138 -15.89 -6.94 1.91
N VAL A 139 -16.34 -7.51 3.05
CA VAL A 139 -16.07 -7.03 4.42
C VAL A 139 -16.10 -8.18 5.43
N ASN A 140 -15.34 -8.04 6.52
CA ASN A 140 -15.49 -8.82 7.76
C ASN A 140 -15.86 -7.89 8.93
#